data_AF-A0A0F9IJZ7-F1
#
_entry.id   AF-A0A0F9IJZ7-F1
#
_cell.length_a   1.000
_cell.length_b   1.000
_cell.length_c   1.000
_cell.angle_alpha   90.00
_cell.angle_beta   90.00
_cell.angle_gamma   90.00
#
_symmetry.space_group_name_H-M   'P 1'
#
loop_
_entity.id
_entity.type
_entity.pdbx_description
1 polymer ?
#
loop_
_entity_poly.entity_id
_entity_poly.type
_entity_poly.pdbx_seq_one_letter_code
_entity_poly.pdbx_strand_id
1 'polypeptide(L)'
;MADGSIQVDSTPVDPNPALAILQFNAKVDQHLDNKVRNLLDRMHVISEQYNDALALANEFNIRSNFDKEGVNFLDFENSEFQELIDRLFDAGILDEKKYKFETKNDIEMFKARLDGIQNQLKNKNQEPLILIQPLLNLIEQMNKIAKTCTDDDKNLKAHTLTPR
;
A
#
# COMPACT_ATOMS: atom_id res chain seq x y z
N MET A 1 -45.55 20.04 9.35
CA MET A 1 -44.68 20.28 8.18
C MET A 1 -43.40 20.86 8.73
N ALA A 2 -42.28 20.14 8.62
CA ALA A 2 -41.00 20.58 9.16
C ALA A 2 -40.24 21.38 8.08
N ASP A 3 -39.88 22.61 8.42
CA ASP A 3 -39.12 23.56 7.60
C ASP A 3 -37.69 23.04 7.38
N GLY A 4 -37.33 22.82 6.12
CA GLY A 4 -36.04 22.29 5.67
C GLY A 4 -35.03 23.40 5.44
N SER A 5 -34.66 24.12 6.50
CA SER A 5 -33.65 25.18 6.42
C SER A 5 -32.25 24.56 6.55
N ILE A 6 -31.56 24.40 5.42
CA ILE A 6 -30.12 24.08 5.40
C ILE A 6 -29.37 25.32 5.88
N GLN A 7 -28.79 25.27 7.08
CA GLN A 7 -27.85 26.28 7.54
C GLN A 7 -26.57 26.19 6.69
N VAL A 8 -26.34 27.20 5.87
CA VAL A 8 -25.09 27.38 5.14
C VAL A 8 -24.07 27.91 6.14
N ASP A 9 -23.10 27.06 6.50
CA ASP A 9 -22.01 27.42 7.40
C ASP A 9 -21.18 28.53 6.75
N SER A 10 -21.31 29.76 7.27
CA SER A 10 -20.65 30.94 6.73
C SER A 10 -19.20 30.99 7.22
N THR A 11 -18.35 30.13 6.69
CA THR A 11 -16.90 30.34 6.78
C THR A 11 -16.55 31.68 6.12
N PRO A 12 -15.78 32.57 6.76
CA PRO A 12 -15.36 33.83 6.15
C PRO A 12 -14.61 33.52 4.84
N VAL A 13 -15.08 34.09 3.74
CA VAL A 13 -14.34 34.07 2.47
C VAL A 13 -13.11 34.95 2.68
N ASP A 14 -11.93 34.32 2.78
CA ASP A 14 -10.66 35.02 2.94
C ASP A 14 -10.50 35.99 1.74
N PRO A 15 -10.38 37.32 1.95
CA PRO A 15 -10.50 38.32 0.88
C PRO A 15 -9.33 38.32 -0.11
N ASN A 16 -8.34 37.45 0.11
CA ASN A 16 -7.22 37.28 -0.80
C ASN A 16 -7.33 35.91 -1.51
N PRO A 17 -7.81 35.87 -2.77
CA PRO A 17 -7.95 34.64 -3.56
C PRO A 17 -6.64 33.87 -3.68
N ALA A 18 -5.49 34.56 -3.73
CA ALA A 18 -4.18 33.92 -3.79
C ALA A 18 -3.85 33.18 -2.49
N LEU A 19 -4.24 33.72 -1.32
CA LEU A 19 -4.04 33.05 -0.03
C LEU A 19 -4.94 31.82 0.10
N ALA A 20 -6.19 31.90 -0.36
CA ALA A 20 -7.11 30.76 -0.38
C ALA A 20 -6.62 29.63 -1.30
N ILE A 21 -6.07 29.96 -2.48
CA ILE A 21 -5.47 28.99 -3.40
C ILE A 21 -4.23 28.34 -2.79
N LEU A 22 -3.36 29.11 -2.13
CA LEU A 22 -2.17 28.57 -1.46
C LEU A 22 -2.54 27.63 -0.30
N GLN A 23 -3.53 28.00 0.53
CA GLN A 23 -4.03 27.14 1.61
C GLN A 23 -4.70 25.86 1.07
N PHE A 24 -5.45 25.97 -0.02
CA PHE A 24 -6.05 24.82 -0.69
C PHE A 24 -4.97 23.86 -1.23
N ASN A 25 -3.97 24.39 -1.93
CA ASN A 25 -2.85 23.58 -2.45
C ASN A 25 -2.09 22.89 -1.31
N ALA A 26 -1.78 23.59 -0.22
CA ALA A 26 -1.11 22.99 0.93
C ALA A 26 -1.90 21.84 1.57
N LYS A 27 -3.24 21.98 1.67
CA LYS A 27 -4.11 20.90 2.17
C LYS A 27 -4.17 19.70 1.23
N VAL A 28 -4.19 19.93 -0.08
CA VAL A 28 -4.20 18.86 -1.07
C VAL A 28 -2.86 18.13 -1.09
N ASP A 29 -1.74 18.85 -1.07
CA ASP A 29 -0.39 18.27 -0.97
C ASP A 29 -0.27 17.39 0.27
N GLN A 30 -0.68 17.89 1.46
CA GLN A 30 -0.66 17.10 2.68
C GLN A 30 -1.55 15.84 2.60
N HIS A 31 -2.71 15.95 1.96
CA HIS A 31 -3.61 14.81 1.79
C HIS A 31 -3.07 13.77 0.81
N LEU A 32 -2.44 14.20 -0.28
CA LEU A 32 -1.78 13.33 -1.27
C LEU A 32 -0.56 12.64 -0.65
N ASP A 33 0.27 13.38 0.09
CA ASP A 33 1.41 12.83 0.84
C ASP A 33 0.97 11.71 1.79
N ASN A 34 -0.07 11.95 2.60
CA ASN A 34 -0.60 10.94 3.51
C ASN A 34 -1.12 9.72 2.76
N LYS A 35 -1.79 9.90 1.61
CA LYS A 35 -2.25 8.79 0.77
C LYS A 35 -1.10 7.98 0.19
N VAL A 36 -0.07 8.63 -0.32
CA VAL A 36 1.12 7.96 -0.88
C VAL A 36 1.85 7.19 0.21
N ARG A 37 2.08 7.81 1.39
CA ARG A 37 2.71 7.12 2.55
C ARG A 37 1.92 5.88 2.96
N ASN A 38 0.60 6.01 3.14
CA ASN A 38 -0.25 4.86 3.47
C ASN A 38 -0.19 3.75 2.42
N LEU A 39 -0.06 4.08 1.13
CA LEU A 39 0.12 3.09 0.07
C LEU A 39 1.48 2.39 0.17
N LEU A 40 2.55 3.15 0.42
CA LEU A 40 3.90 2.61 0.60
C LEU A 40 4.00 1.71 1.84
N ASP A 41 3.39 2.12 2.96
CA ASP A 41 3.34 1.31 4.18
C ASP A 41 2.59 -0.01 3.94
N ARG A 42 1.47 0.04 3.21
CA ARG A 42 0.74 -1.17 2.81
C ARG A 42 1.58 -2.08 1.91
N MET A 43 2.29 -1.52 0.92
CA MET A 43 3.20 -2.29 0.08
C MET A 43 4.32 -2.93 0.88
N HIS A 44 4.86 -2.22 1.87
CA HIS A 44 5.90 -2.74 2.73
C HIS A 44 5.40 -3.96 3.50
N VAL A 45 4.25 -3.86 4.18
CA VAL A 45 3.64 -4.97 4.92
C VAL A 45 3.34 -6.17 4.00
N ILE A 46 2.76 -5.95 2.81
CA ILE A 46 2.48 -7.03 1.85
C ILE A 46 3.78 -7.69 1.36
N SER A 47 4.85 -6.91 1.20
CA SER A 47 6.16 -7.44 0.78
C SER A 47 6.82 -8.30 1.86
N GLU A 48 6.69 -7.92 3.13
CA GLU A 48 7.14 -8.75 4.25
C GLU A 48 6.38 -10.09 4.28
N GLN A 49 5.05 -10.04 4.16
CA GLN A 49 4.21 -11.24 4.08
C GLN A 49 4.56 -12.12 2.87
N TYR A 50 4.87 -11.52 1.73
CA TYR A 50 5.29 -12.25 0.54
C TYR A 50 6.63 -12.96 0.76
N ASN A 51 7.59 -12.29 1.38
CA ASN A 51 8.89 -12.87 1.70
C ASN A 51 8.77 -14.02 2.70
N ASP A 52 7.91 -13.87 3.72
CA ASP A 52 7.61 -14.96 4.66
C ASP A 52 6.96 -16.17 3.96
N ALA A 53 6.01 -15.94 3.05
CA ALA A 53 5.40 -17.01 2.25
C ALA A 53 6.40 -17.70 1.31
N LEU A 54 7.38 -16.96 0.78
CA LEU A 54 8.46 -17.50 -0.05
C LEU A 54 9.44 -18.32 0.79
N ALA A 55 9.84 -17.81 1.96
CA ALA A 55 10.69 -18.53 2.91
C ALA A 55 10.02 -19.83 3.37
N LEU A 56 8.72 -19.78 3.68
CA LEU A 56 7.95 -20.96 4.06
C LEU A 56 7.91 -22.00 2.94
N ALA A 57 7.71 -21.59 1.69
CA ALA A 57 7.73 -22.50 0.55
C ALA A 57 9.11 -23.14 0.32
N ASN A 58 10.19 -22.38 0.52
CA ASN A 58 11.54 -22.90 0.43
C ASN A 58 11.82 -23.93 1.54
N GLU A 59 11.52 -23.59 2.80
CA GLU A 59 11.64 -24.51 3.93
C GLU A 59 10.80 -25.78 3.70
N PHE A 60 9.56 -25.61 3.23
CA PHE A 60 8.68 -26.72 2.91
C PHE A 60 9.26 -27.61 1.81
N ASN A 61 9.84 -27.04 0.75
CA ASN A 61 10.45 -27.80 -0.34
C ASN A 61 11.71 -28.55 0.09
N ILE A 62 12.56 -27.95 0.93
CA ILE A 62 13.74 -28.60 1.49
C ILE A 62 13.34 -29.83 2.32
N ARG A 63 12.26 -29.70 3.11
CA ARG A 63 11.80 -30.73 4.05
C ARG A 63 10.88 -31.78 3.42
N SER A 64 10.26 -31.50 2.27
CA SER A 64 9.33 -32.41 1.58
C SER A 64 9.97 -33.23 0.47
N ASN A 65 11.24 -33.62 0.61
CA ASN A 65 11.94 -34.41 -0.40
C ASN A 65 11.37 -35.83 -0.49
N PHE A 66 10.89 -36.19 -1.68
CA PHE A 66 10.39 -37.53 -1.98
C PHE A 66 11.58 -38.42 -2.36
N ASP A 67 12.14 -39.16 -1.40
CA ASP A 67 13.01 -40.28 -1.76
C ASP A 67 12.21 -41.31 -2.55
N LYS A 68 12.84 -41.92 -3.55
CA LYS A 68 12.21 -42.89 -4.46
C LYS A 68 11.64 -44.13 -3.75
N GLU A 69 11.91 -44.31 -2.45
CA GLU A 69 11.46 -45.44 -1.63
C GLU A 69 10.38 -45.08 -0.58
N GLY A 70 9.95 -43.82 -0.51
CA GLY A 70 8.89 -43.40 0.43
C GLY A 70 8.94 -41.91 0.74
N VAL A 71 7.80 -41.34 1.13
CA VAL A 71 7.73 -39.96 1.63
C VAL A 71 8.46 -39.94 2.98
N ASN A 72 9.74 -39.56 3.00
CA ASN A 72 10.44 -39.27 4.25
C ASN A 72 9.89 -37.95 4.79
N PHE A 73 9.03 -38.03 5.80
CA PHE A 73 8.59 -36.86 6.57
C PHE A 73 9.76 -36.37 7.40
N LEU A 74 10.42 -35.30 6.95
CA LEU A 74 11.34 -34.56 7.82
C LEU A 74 10.50 -33.77 8.82
N ASP A 75 10.85 -33.93 10.09
CA ASP A 75 10.18 -33.32 11.22
C ASP A 75 10.02 -31.80 11.03
N PHE A 76 8.76 -31.34 11.02
CA PHE A 76 8.40 -29.93 10.91
C PHE A 76 8.42 -29.22 12.28
N GLU A 77 8.84 -29.89 13.36
CA GLU A 77 9.00 -29.31 14.70
C GLU A 77 10.18 -28.31 14.83
N ASN A 78 10.87 -27.99 13.74
CA ASN A 78 11.94 -26.99 13.76
C ASN A 78 11.36 -25.56 13.84
N SER A 79 11.98 -24.70 14.65
CA SER A 79 11.44 -23.40 15.03
C SER A 79 11.21 -22.47 13.85
N GLU A 80 12.08 -22.47 12.85
CA GLU A 80 11.99 -21.55 11.71
C GLU A 80 10.74 -21.78 10.85
N PHE A 81 10.35 -23.04 10.61
CA PHE A 81 9.13 -23.36 9.87
C PHE A 81 7.89 -22.94 10.67
N GLN A 82 7.86 -23.25 11.97
CA GLN A 82 6.74 -22.90 12.84
C GLN A 82 6.62 -21.38 13.03
N GLU A 83 7.74 -20.66 13.16
CA GLU A 83 7.78 -19.20 13.24
C GLU A 83 7.18 -18.55 12.00
N LEU A 84 7.49 -19.07 10.80
CA LEU A 84 6.91 -18.58 9.55
C LEU A 84 5.40 -18.84 9.47
N ILE A 85 4.96 -20.04 9.89
CA ILE A 85 3.53 -20.37 10.00
C ILE A 85 2.82 -19.41 10.96
N ASP A 86 3.41 -19.15 12.13
CA ASP A 86 2.82 -18.28 13.15
C ASP A 86 2.72 -16.84 12.64
N ARG A 87 3.78 -16.28 12.02
CA ARG A 87 3.76 -14.93 11.44
C ARG A 87 2.70 -14.79 10.36
N LEU A 88 2.60 -15.76 9.45
CA LEU A 88 1.63 -15.74 8.36
C LEU A 88 0.19 -15.97 8.85
N PHE A 89 -0.02 -16.77 9.89
CA PHE A 89 -1.32 -16.90 10.53
C PHE A 89 -1.72 -15.60 11.24
N ASP A 90 -0.83 -15.00 12.03
CA ASP A 90 -1.12 -13.76 12.76
C ASP A 90 -1.37 -12.59 11.78
N ALA A 91 -0.78 -12.64 10.58
CA ALA A 91 -1.07 -11.75 9.47
C ALA A 91 -2.39 -12.05 8.72
N GLY A 92 -3.09 -13.15 9.06
CA GLY A 92 -4.34 -13.57 8.41
C GLY A 92 -4.15 -14.13 6.99
N ILE A 93 -2.95 -14.60 6.64
CA ILE A 93 -2.62 -15.21 5.35
C ILE A 93 -2.92 -16.72 5.36
N LEU A 94 -2.62 -17.38 6.48
CA LEU A 94 -2.91 -18.79 6.71
C LEU A 94 -4.13 -18.95 7.62
N ASP A 95 -4.92 -20.00 7.38
CA ASP A 95 -6.13 -20.27 8.17
C ASP A 95 -5.84 -21.12 9.42
N GLU A 96 -4.65 -21.74 9.49
CA GLU A 96 -4.28 -22.69 10.54
C GLU A 96 -2.85 -22.44 11.04
N LYS A 97 -2.63 -22.57 12.36
CA LYS A 97 -1.29 -22.47 12.98
C LYS A 97 -0.49 -23.77 12.94
N LYS A 98 -1.14 -24.90 12.63
CA LYS A 98 -0.51 -26.22 12.68
C LYS A 98 -0.97 -27.03 11.51
N TYR A 99 -0.01 -27.47 10.69
CA TYR A 99 -0.25 -28.35 9.56
C TYR A 99 0.27 -29.74 9.89
N LYS A 100 -0.53 -30.76 9.59
CA LYS A 100 -0.10 -32.16 9.61
C LYS A 100 -0.04 -32.65 8.17
N PHE A 101 1.11 -33.18 7.79
CA PHE A 101 1.31 -33.79 6.48
C PHE A 101 1.41 -35.29 6.70
N GLU A 102 0.40 -36.04 6.28
CA GLU A 102 0.35 -37.50 6.46
C GLU A 102 0.42 -38.24 5.12
N THR A 103 0.09 -37.55 4.03
CA THR A 103 0.05 -38.10 2.67
C THR A 103 0.80 -37.21 1.68
N LYS A 104 1.16 -37.79 0.52
CA LYS A 104 1.68 -37.03 -0.63
C LYS A 104 0.70 -35.96 -1.10
N ASN A 105 -0.60 -36.25 -1.02
CA ASN A 105 -1.64 -35.32 -1.42
C ASN A 105 -1.68 -34.08 -0.51
N ASP A 106 -1.48 -34.24 0.81
CA ASP A 106 -1.43 -33.11 1.75
C ASP A 106 -0.27 -32.16 1.41
N ILE A 107 0.88 -32.75 1.05
CA ILE A 107 2.07 -32.00 0.63
C ILE A 107 1.80 -31.25 -0.67
N GLU A 108 1.23 -31.90 -1.68
CA GLU A 108 0.91 -31.28 -2.96
C GLU A 108 -0.15 -30.17 -2.82
N MET A 109 -1.18 -30.40 -2.01
CA MET A 109 -2.20 -29.40 -1.69
C MET A 109 -1.59 -28.18 -0.99
N PHE A 110 -0.67 -28.41 -0.04
CA PHE A 110 -0.02 -27.31 0.66
C PHE A 110 0.94 -26.53 -0.25
N LYS A 111 1.68 -27.19 -1.16
CA LYS A 111 2.48 -26.49 -2.19
C LYS A 111 1.60 -25.61 -3.07
N ALA A 112 0.50 -26.16 -3.59
CA ALA A 112 -0.44 -25.40 -4.41
C ALA A 112 -1.04 -24.20 -3.63
N ARG A 113 -1.31 -24.37 -2.33
CA ARG A 113 -1.77 -23.29 -1.46
C ARG A 113 -0.72 -22.19 -1.29
N LEU A 114 0.54 -22.54 -1.03
CA LEU A 114 1.64 -21.58 -0.91
C LEU A 114 1.87 -20.81 -2.22
N ASP A 115 1.84 -21.49 -3.36
CA ASP A 115 1.94 -20.85 -4.68
C ASP A 115 0.76 -19.88 -4.91
N GLY A 116 -0.44 -20.27 -4.50
CA GLY A 116 -1.63 -19.42 -4.53
C GLY A 116 -1.46 -18.14 -3.70
N ILE A 117 -0.98 -18.29 -2.46
CA ILE A 117 -0.71 -17.17 -1.54
C ILE A 117 0.34 -16.22 -2.12
N GLN A 118 1.44 -16.76 -2.64
CA GLN A 118 2.51 -15.94 -3.25
C GLN A 118 1.97 -15.13 -4.43
N ASN A 119 1.19 -15.74 -5.32
CA ASN A 119 0.58 -15.04 -6.45
C ASN A 119 -0.43 -13.97 -6.00
N GLN A 120 -1.24 -14.25 -4.98
CA GLN A 120 -2.17 -13.27 -4.42
C GLN A 120 -1.44 -12.06 -3.83
N LEU A 121 -0.40 -12.29 -3.02
CA LEU A 121 0.41 -11.23 -2.40
C LEU A 121 1.16 -10.42 -3.45
N LYS A 122 1.72 -11.07 -4.47
CA LYS A 122 2.35 -10.40 -5.61
C LYS A 122 1.37 -9.48 -6.34
N ASN A 123 0.14 -9.94 -6.59
CA ASN A 123 -0.89 -9.13 -7.25
C ASN A 123 -1.35 -7.96 -6.37
N LYS A 124 -1.52 -8.18 -5.06
CA LYS A 124 -1.83 -7.10 -4.10
C LYS A 124 -0.74 -6.02 -4.04
N ASN A 125 0.52 -6.39 -4.30
CA ASN A 125 1.62 -5.43 -4.42
C ASN A 125 1.65 -4.66 -5.75
N GLN A 126 1.01 -5.18 -6.81
CA GLN A 126 0.92 -4.48 -8.10
C GLN A 126 -0.13 -3.37 -8.10
N GLU A 127 -1.23 -3.51 -7.35
CA GLU A 127 -2.28 -2.50 -7.28
C GLU A 127 -1.78 -1.12 -6.82
N PRO A 128 -1.01 -0.98 -5.72
CA PRO A 128 -0.47 0.32 -5.30
C PRO A 128 0.53 0.91 -6.31
N LEU A 129 1.34 0.09 -6.99
CA LEU A 129 2.31 0.55 -7.98
C LEU A 129 1.64 1.30 -9.15
N ILE A 130 0.46 0.83 -9.57
CA ILE A 130 -0.32 1.47 -10.63
C ILE A 130 -0.81 2.85 -10.19
N LEU A 131 -1.08 3.04 -8.91
CA LEU A 131 -1.65 4.29 -8.36
C LEU A 131 -0.58 5.31 -7.97
N ILE A 132 0.65 4.89 -7.65
CA ILE A 132 1.73 5.80 -7.26
C ILE A 132 2.11 6.76 -8.38
N GLN A 133 2.27 6.29 -9.63
CA GLN A 133 2.71 7.15 -10.72
C GLN A 133 1.69 8.26 -11.09
N PRO A 134 0.38 7.98 -11.20
CA PRO A 134 -0.63 9.03 -11.37
C PRO A 134 -0.67 10.04 -10.22
N LEU A 135 -0.49 9.58 -8.97
CA LEU A 135 -0.47 10.47 -7.80
C LEU A 135 0.75 11.39 -7.82
N LEU A 136 1.93 10.88 -8.16
CA LEU A 136 3.15 11.69 -8.33
C LEU A 136 2.97 12.73 -9.46
N ASN A 137 2.37 12.34 -10.58
CA ASN A 137 2.08 13.25 -11.69
C ASN A 137 1.09 14.36 -11.27
N LEU A 138 0.09 14.04 -10.45
CA LEU A 138 -0.86 15.03 -9.92
C LEU A 138 -0.16 16.04 -9.00
N ILE A 139 0.70 15.58 -8.09
CA ILE A 139 1.52 16.44 -7.23
C ILE A 139 2.40 17.38 -8.08
N GLU A 140 3.01 16.88 -9.16
CA GLU A 140 3.83 17.71 -10.05
C GLU A 140 3.00 18.77 -10.79
N GLN A 141 1.80 18.42 -11.27
CA GLN A 141 0.89 19.36 -11.94
C GLN A 141 0.40 20.45 -10.98
N MET A 142 0.04 20.08 -9.75
CA MET A 142 -0.37 21.04 -8.72
C MET A 142 0.75 22.00 -8.35
N ASN A 143 1.98 21.50 -8.21
CA ASN A 143 3.16 22.33 -7.98
C ASN A 143 3.44 23.30 -9.14
N LYS A 144 3.23 22.87 -10.40
CA LYS A 144 3.35 23.76 -11.57
C LYS A 144 2.31 24.87 -11.55
N ILE A 145 1.05 24.54 -11.27
CA ILE A 145 -0.05 25.52 -11.16
C ILE A 145 0.24 26.53 -10.05
N ALA A 146 0.65 26.06 -8.88
CA ALA A 146 1.01 26.91 -7.75
C ALA A 146 2.14 27.89 -8.11
N LYS A 147 3.19 27.43 -8.80
CA LYS A 147 4.28 28.29 -9.29
C LYS A 147 3.79 29.35 -10.28
N THR A 148 3.00 28.97 -11.29
CA THR A 148 2.44 29.92 -12.26
C THR A 148 1.57 30.98 -11.59
N CYS A 149 0.74 30.61 -10.60
CA CYS A 149 -0.06 31.58 -9.85
C CYS A 149 0.80 32.55 -9.04
N THR A 150 1.93 32.09 -8.46
CA THR A 150 2.85 32.97 -7.72
C THR A 150 3.70 33.88 -8.62
N ASP A 151 3.97 33.47 -9.86
CA ASP A 151 4.76 34.25 -10.81
C ASP A 151 3.90 35.31 -11.53
N ASP A 152 2.63 35.00 -11.83
CA ASP A 152 1.67 35.98 -12.35
C ASP A 152 1.40 37.12 -11.34
N ASP A 153 1.32 36.80 -10.05
CA ASP A 153 1.09 37.79 -8.99
C ASP A 153 2.29 38.72 -8.76
N LYS A 154 3.52 38.24 -9.04
CA LYS A 154 4.75 39.06 -9.05
C LYS A 154 4.81 39.97 -10.28
N ASN A 155 4.44 39.45 -11.45
CA ASN A 155 4.44 40.22 -12.70
C ASN A 155 3.37 41.32 -12.71
N LEU A 156 2.19 41.09 -12.11
CA LEU A 156 1.17 42.12 -11.94
C LEU A 156 1.67 43.28 -11.05
N LYS A 157 2.36 42.98 -9.94
CA LYS A 157 2.91 44.01 -9.03
C LYS A 157 4.04 44.82 -9.65
N ALA A 158 4.83 44.23 -10.53
CA ALA A 158 5.90 44.92 -11.26
C ALA A 158 5.36 45.95 -12.26
N HIS A 159 4.21 45.69 -12.89
CA HIS A 159 3.60 46.58 -13.88
C HIS A 159 2.76 47.74 -13.28
N THR A 160 2.41 47.69 -12.00
CA THR A 160 1.73 48.80 -11.30
C THR A 160 2.69 49.85 -10.70
N LEU A 161 4.01 49.64 -10.80
CA LEU A 161 5.02 50.48 -10.15
C LEU A 161 5.88 51.33 -11.12
N THR A 162 5.58 51.35 -12.41
CA THR A 162 6.19 52.38 -13.30
C THR A 162 5.52 53.73 -13.05
N PRO A 163 6.21 54.73 -12.46
CA PRO A 163 5.66 56.06 -12.32
C PRO A 163 5.56 56.69 -13.72
N ARG A 164 4.44 57.37 -14.00
CA ARG A 164 4.37 58.37 -15.06
C ARG A 164 5.06 59.65 -14.63
#